data_AF-A0A9D1SGS1-F1
#
_entry.id   AF-A0A9D1SGS1-F1
#
_cell.length_a   1.000
_cell.length_b   1.000
_cell.length_c   1.000
_cell.angle_alpha   90.00
_cell.angle_beta   90.00
_cell.angle_gamma   90.00
#
_symmetry.space_group_name_H-M   'P 1'
#
loop_
_entity.id
_entity.type
_entity.pdbx_description
1 polymer ?
#
loop_
_entity_poly.entity_id
_entity_poly.type
_entity_poly.pdbx_seq_one_letter_code
_entity_poly.pdbx_strand_id
1 'polypeptide(L)'
;MKKIPFKDYFLARIKNIPFTVMMVVFLLFCWGSAIYMATMLPERLRDFFLCLGMPLLVLALFPVEYLMGFHCGNLLVFIIIIATVGGIVGPCYNVYSIIPASDVIVHAITGAMIFFLGYMLAEKLFGAQDGAKPFFSRVLFSMAFCFMIGVLWEFIEFFAVEFLHFDMLQDTYVDTIESYLLGGSQNDLVALN
;
A
#
# COMPACT_ATOMS: atom_id res chain seq x y z
N MET A 1 22.74 20.52 -13.87
CA MET A 1 21.41 21.05 -14.25
C MET A 1 20.72 21.59 -13.01
N LYS A 2 20.32 22.87 -12.97
CA LYS A 2 19.54 23.41 -11.85
C LYS A 2 18.18 22.70 -11.83
N LYS A 3 17.88 21.97 -10.75
CA LYS A 3 16.54 21.39 -10.57
C LYS A 3 15.54 22.54 -10.51
N ILE A 4 14.43 22.40 -11.24
CA ILE A 4 13.30 23.32 -11.11
C ILE A 4 12.84 23.37 -9.64
N PRO A 5 12.35 24.51 -9.13
CA PRO A 5 11.74 24.57 -7.81
C PRO A 5 10.64 23.52 -7.66
N PHE A 6 10.53 22.90 -6.48
CA PHE A 6 9.50 21.86 -6.22
C PHE A 6 8.08 22.35 -6.54
N LYS A 7 7.80 23.63 -6.23
CA LYS A 7 6.53 24.28 -6.55
C LYS A 7 6.21 24.23 -8.05
N ASP A 8 7.20 24.48 -8.90
CA ASP A 8 7.01 24.50 -10.36
C ASP A 8 6.82 23.09 -10.91
N TYR A 9 7.56 22.11 -10.38
CA TYR A 9 7.32 20.69 -10.65
C TYR A 9 5.89 20.28 -10.27
N PHE A 10 5.48 20.59 -9.04
CA PHE A 10 4.15 20.25 -8.53
C PHE A 10 3.05 20.87 -9.39
N LEU A 11 3.18 22.16 -9.73
CA LEU A 11 2.23 22.87 -10.59
C LEU A 11 2.19 22.27 -12.00
N ALA A 12 3.33 21.87 -12.56
CA ALA A 12 3.37 21.18 -13.85
C ALA A 12 2.67 19.83 -13.79
N ARG A 13 2.84 19.08 -12.69
CA ARG A 13 2.24 17.76 -12.50
C ARG A 13 0.72 17.84 -12.40
N ILE A 14 0.17 18.76 -11.61
CA ILE A 14 -1.29 18.97 -11.48
C ILE A 14 -1.93 19.66 -12.69
N LYS A 15 -1.15 20.17 -13.64
CA LYS A 15 -1.68 20.65 -14.93
C LYS A 15 -1.92 19.52 -15.92
N ASN A 16 -1.35 18.34 -15.70
CA ASN A 16 -1.67 17.15 -16.48
C ASN A 16 -3.09 16.70 -16.13
N ILE A 17 -4.03 16.92 -17.06
CA ILE A 17 -5.46 16.69 -16.82
C ILE A 17 -5.74 15.22 -16.45
N PRO A 18 -5.29 14.20 -17.22
CA PRO A 18 -5.54 12.81 -16.83
C PRO A 18 -4.99 12.47 -15.44
N PHE A 19 -3.75 12.87 -15.14
CA PHE A 19 -3.14 12.66 -13.83
C PHE A 19 -4.00 13.26 -12.71
N THR A 20 -4.41 14.51 -12.88
CA THR A 20 -5.16 15.26 -11.86
C THR A 20 -6.53 14.66 -11.63
N VAL A 21 -7.23 14.28 -12.70
CA VAL A 21 -8.53 13.61 -12.59
C VAL A 21 -8.39 12.29 -11.82
N MET A 22 -7.42 11.45 -12.18
CA MET A 22 -7.18 10.18 -11.46
C MET A 22 -6.87 10.42 -9.98
N MET A 23 -6.02 11.39 -9.66
CA MET A 23 -5.67 11.74 -8.28
C MET A 23 -6.87 12.26 -7.48
N VAL A 24 -7.69 13.14 -8.06
CA VAL A 24 -8.88 13.67 -7.39
C VAL A 24 -9.89 12.55 -7.13
N VAL A 25 -10.17 11.72 -8.12
CA VAL A 25 -11.09 10.57 -7.96
C VAL A 25 -10.59 9.62 -6.87
N PHE A 26 -9.29 9.30 -6.88
CA PHE A 26 -8.68 8.45 -5.87
C PHE A 26 -8.77 9.05 -4.46
N LEU A 27 -8.48 10.35 -4.30
CA LEU A 27 -8.56 11.02 -3.00
C LEU A 27 -10.01 11.10 -2.49
N LEU A 28 -10.97 11.36 -3.38
CA LEU A 28 -12.39 11.35 -3.05
C LEU A 28 -12.84 9.96 -2.61
N PHE A 29 -12.38 8.90 -3.27
CA PHE A 29 -12.61 7.52 -2.84
C PHE A 29 -12.05 7.28 -1.43
N CYS A 30 -10.77 7.60 -1.18
CA CYS A 30 -10.14 7.38 0.13
C CYS A 30 -10.85 8.16 1.25
N TRP A 31 -11.17 9.43 1.01
CA TRP A 31 -11.88 10.27 1.98
C TRP A 31 -13.33 9.81 2.19
N GLY A 32 -14.03 9.43 1.13
CA GLY A 32 -15.38 8.88 1.22
C GLY A 32 -15.40 7.58 2.03
N SER A 33 -14.46 6.67 1.78
CA SER A 33 -14.28 5.44 2.56
C SER A 33 -13.93 5.73 4.01
N ALA A 34 -13.03 6.68 4.28
CA ALA A 34 -12.73 7.09 5.65
C ALA A 34 -13.96 7.64 6.38
N ILE A 35 -14.74 8.54 5.75
CA ILE A 35 -15.98 9.07 6.35
C ILE A 35 -16.98 7.93 6.61
N TYR A 36 -17.12 7.00 5.67
CA TYR A 36 -17.98 5.83 5.84
C TYR A 36 -17.56 4.99 7.05
N MET A 37 -16.28 4.64 7.17
CA MET A 37 -15.77 3.89 8.33
C MET A 37 -15.90 4.67 9.64
N ALA A 38 -15.80 6.00 9.58
CA ALA A 38 -15.97 6.86 10.76
C ALA A 38 -17.37 6.73 11.39
N THR A 39 -18.39 6.38 10.60
CA THR A 39 -19.76 6.16 11.11
C THR A 39 -19.89 4.90 11.98
N MET A 40 -18.89 4.01 11.93
CA MET A 40 -18.87 2.70 12.60
C MET A 40 -17.76 2.61 13.67
N LEU A 41 -17.27 3.77 14.13
CA LEU A 41 -16.29 3.80 15.22
C LEU A 41 -16.94 3.42 16.56
N PRO A 42 -16.22 2.74 17.45
CA PRO A 42 -14.78 2.41 17.38
C PRO A 42 -14.44 1.10 16.64
N GLU A 43 -15.42 0.29 16.25
CA GLU A 43 -15.16 -1.06 15.72
C GLU A 43 -14.35 -1.05 14.41
N ARG A 44 -14.55 -0.04 13.56
CA ARG A 44 -13.84 0.12 12.28
C ARG A 44 -12.62 1.05 12.35
N LEU A 45 -12.01 1.22 13.53
CA LEU A 45 -10.91 2.17 13.73
C LEU A 45 -9.69 1.88 12.85
N ARG A 46 -9.31 0.60 12.71
CA ARG A 46 -8.25 0.16 11.78
C ARG A 46 -8.57 0.60 10.34
N ASP A 47 -9.76 0.26 9.86
CA ASP A 47 -10.19 0.52 8.48
C ASP A 47 -10.24 2.04 8.19
N PHE A 48 -10.67 2.82 9.18
CA PHE A 48 -10.65 4.28 9.12
C PHE A 48 -9.23 4.83 8.90
N PHE A 49 -8.26 4.40 9.72
CA PHE A 49 -6.88 4.84 9.59
C PHE A 49 -6.21 4.32 8.32
N LEU A 50 -6.54 3.11 7.88
CA LEU A 50 -6.05 2.55 6.62
C LEU A 50 -6.51 3.41 5.43
N CYS A 51 -7.78 3.83 5.40
CA CYS A 51 -8.30 4.74 4.36
C CYS A 51 -7.62 6.12 4.36
N LEU A 52 -7.15 6.60 5.51
CA LEU A 52 -6.40 7.85 5.62
C LEU A 52 -4.91 7.70 5.28
N GLY A 53 -4.31 6.54 5.57
CA GLY A 53 -2.90 6.26 5.35
C GLY A 53 -2.56 5.90 3.90
N MET A 54 -3.39 5.08 3.25
CA MET A 54 -3.18 4.65 1.86
C MET A 54 -2.99 5.78 0.84
N PRO A 55 -3.72 6.91 0.87
CA PRO A 55 -3.45 8.01 -0.06
C PRO A 55 -2.06 8.63 0.10
N LEU A 56 -1.44 8.53 1.27
CA LEU A 56 -0.07 9.02 1.48
C LEU A 56 0.95 8.25 0.63
N LEU A 57 0.71 6.96 0.34
CA LEU A 57 1.58 6.15 -0.51
C LEU A 57 1.58 6.66 -1.95
N VAL A 58 0.42 7.04 -2.49
CA VAL A 58 0.32 7.61 -3.84
C VAL A 58 0.85 9.04 -3.86
N LEU A 59 0.60 9.83 -2.81
CA LEU A 59 1.13 11.19 -2.68
C LEU A 59 2.66 11.21 -2.53
N ALA A 60 3.28 10.12 -2.03
CA ALA A 60 4.73 9.97 -1.99
C ALA A 60 5.38 9.99 -3.38
N LEU A 61 4.61 9.79 -4.47
CA LEU A 61 5.12 9.95 -5.83
C LEU A 61 5.66 11.34 -6.11
N PHE A 62 5.07 12.40 -5.56
CA PHE A 62 5.55 13.78 -5.79
C PHE A 62 6.99 13.99 -5.32
N PRO A 63 7.34 13.73 -4.04
CA PRO A 63 8.72 13.84 -3.60
C PRO A 63 9.63 12.79 -4.26
N VAL A 64 9.16 11.56 -4.49
CA VAL A 64 9.96 10.50 -5.14
C VAL A 64 10.37 10.91 -6.55
N GLU A 65 9.44 11.29 -7.42
CA GLU A 65 9.70 11.78 -8.77
C GLU A 65 10.63 12.99 -8.77
N TYR A 66 10.39 13.96 -7.87
CA TYR A 66 11.20 15.17 -7.77
C TYR A 66 12.65 14.90 -7.32
N LEU A 67 12.82 14.09 -6.29
CA LEU A 67 14.14 13.76 -5.73
C LEU A 67 14.92 12.88 -6.71
N MET A 68 14.27 11.89 -7.30
CA MET A 68 14.88 10.93 -8.22
C MET A 68 14.99 11.46 -9.65
N GLY A 69 14.28 12.55 -9.99
CA GLY A 69 14.40 13.21 -11.28
C GLY A 69 13.85 12.41 -12.46
N PHE A 70 12.82 11.59 -12.23
CA PHE A 70 12.05 10.90 -13.26
C PHE A 70 10.56 11.23 -13.11
N HIS A 71 9.76 10.95 -14.13
CA HIS A 71 8.31 11.15 -14.10
C HIS A 71 7.60 9.82 -14.38
N CYS A 72 6.66 9.42 -13.52
CA CYS A 72 5.78 8.30 -13.84
C CYS A 72 4.82 8.71 -14.95
N GLY A 73 4.71 7.89 -15.99
CA GLY A 73 3.65 8.05 -16.99
C GLY A 73 2.26 7.83 -16.38
N ASN A 74 1.23 8.38 -17.01
CA ASN A 74 -0.16 8.29 -16.53
C ASN A 74 -0.63 6.84 -16.35
N LEU A 75 -0.19 5.92 -17.23
CA LEU A 75 -0.50 4.49 -17.10
C LEU A 75 0.07 3.89 -15.79
N LEU A 76 1.32 4.22 -15.45
CA LEU A 76 1.93 3.71 -14.22
C LEU A 76 1.21 4.26 -12.99
N VAL A 77 0.88 5.56 -12.99
CA VAL A 77 0.09 6.19 -11.92
C VAL A 77 -1.27 5.53 -11.78
N PHE A 78 -1.93 5.22 -12.90
CA PHE A 78 -3.21 4.51 -12.88
C PHE A 78 -3.08 3.13 -12.22
N ILE A 79 -2.06 2.35 -12.58
CA ILE A 79 -1.83 1.02 -11.98
C ILE A 79 -1.53 1.17 -10.48
N ILE A 80 -0.74 2.18 -10.06
CA ILE A 80 -0.49 2.49 -8.64
C ILE A 80 -1.80 2.73 -7.91
N ILE A 81 -2.66 3.59 -8.47
CA ILE A 81 -3.95 3.89 -7.88
C ILE A 81 -4.82 2.63 -7.76
N ILE A 82 -4.91 1.80 -8.80
CA ILE A 82 -5.71 0.57 -8.74
C ILE A 82 -5.18 -0.40 -7.68
N ALA A 83 -3.86 -0.57 -7.60
CA ALA A 83 -3.24 -1.41 -6.59
C ALA A 83 -3.51 -0.89 -5.16
N THR A 84 -3.38 0.42 -4.94
CA THR A 84 -3.69 1.05 -3.64
C THR A 84 -5.17 0.97 -3.31
N VAL A 85 -6.07 1.11 -4.29
CA VAL A 85 -7.51 0.89 -4.10
C VAL A 85 -7.78 -0.57 -3.69
N GLY A 86 -7.08 -1.53 -4.30
CA GLY A 86 -7.12 -2.94 -3.87
C GLY A 86 -6.75 -3.12 -2.40
N GLY A 87 -5.71 -2.42 -1.93
CA GLY A 87 -5.30 -2.41 -0.52
C GLY A 87 -6.29 -1.75 0.45
N ILE A 88 -7.30 -1.01 -0.04
CA ILE A 88 -8.42 -0.51 0.77
C ILE A 88 -9.61 -1.45 0.67
N VAL A 89 -10.00 -1.78 -0.56
CA VAL A 89 -11.20 -2.58 -0.86
C VAL A 89 -11.07 -4.01 -0.30
N GLY A 90 -9.88 -4.59 -0.38
CA GLY A 90 -9.54 -5.88 0.18
C GLY A 90 -9.88 -6.00 1.67
N PRO A 91 -9.16 -5.27 2.56
CA PRO A 91 -9.36 -5.37 4.00
C PRO A 91 -10.60 -4.62 4.49
N CYS A 92 -10.85 -3.38 4.03
CA CYS A 92 -11.92 -2.55 4.60
C CYS A 92 -13.32 -3.00 4.15
N TYR A 93 -13.44 -3.56 2.94
CA TYR A 93 -14.72 -4.01 2.37
C TYR A 93 -14.81 -5.53 2.21
N ASN A 94 -13.90 -6.28 2.85
CA ASN A 94 -13.88 -7.74 2.89
C ASN A 94 -13.80 -8.42 1.51
N VAL A 95 -13.19 -7.76 0.51
CA VAL A 95 -13.05 -8.35 -0.84
C VAL A 95 -12.07 -9.52 -0.86
N TYR A 96 -11.09 -9.54 0.05
CA TYR A 96 -10.16 -10.67 0.17
C TYR A 96 -10.84 -12.00 0.48
N SER A 97 -11.94 -11.97 1.24
CA SER A 97 -12.74 -13.17 1.53
C SER A 97 -13.70 -13.56 0.41
N ILE A 98 -14.08 -12.60 -0.44
CA ILE A 98 -15.07 -12.80 -1.52
C ILE A 98 -14.40 -13.28 -2.81
N ILE A 99 -13.25 -12.69 -3.16
CA ILE A 99 -12.51 -12.98 -4.39
C ILE A 99 -11.25 -13.76 -4.02
N PRO A 100 -11.18 -15.07 -4.32
CA PRO A 100 -10.01 -15.88 -4.01
C PRO A 100 -8.73 -15.32 -4.62
N ALA A 101 -7.63 -15.38 -3.87
CA ALA A 101 -6.31 -14.90 -4.27
C ALA A 101 -6.22 -13.40 -4.62
N SER A 102 -7.26 -12.59 -4.35
CA SER A 102 -7.24 -11.15 -4.64
C SER A 102 -6.12 -10.41 -3.90
N ASP A 103 -5.84 -10.78 -2.67
CA ASP A 103 -4.71 -10.24 -1.90
C ASP A 103 -3.36 -10.56 -2.56
N VAL A 104 -3.16 -11.82 -2.94
CA VAL A 104 -1.94 -12.26 -3.66
C VAL A 104 -1.78 -11.54 -4.99
N ILE A 105 -2.87 -11.29 -5.71
CA ILE A 105 -2.85 -10.56 -6.99
C ILE A 105 -2.44 -9.10 -6.79
N VAL A 106 -3.01 -8.41 -5.79
CA VAL A 106 -2.65 -7.02 -5.48
C VAL A 106 -1.18 -6.94 -5.05
N HIS A 107 -0.70 -7.87 -4.22
CA HIS A 107 0.70 -7.96 -3.81
C HIS A 107 1.64 -8.29 -4.97
N ALA A 108 1.24 -9.15 -5.91
CA ALA A 108 2.04 -9.44 -7.10
C ALA A 108 2.18 -8.21 -8.01
N ILE A 109 1.09 -7.46 -8.21
CA ILE A 109 1.10 -6.23 -9.02
C ILE A 109 1.97 -5.16 -8.36
N THR A 110 1.78 -4.90 -7.06
CA THR A 110 2.58 -3.91 -6.32
C THR A 110 4.06 -4.30 -6.28
N GLY A 111 4.38 -5.57 -6.03
CA GLY A 111 5.74 -6.09 -6.06
C GLY A 111 6.41 -5.91 -7.43
N ALA A 112 5.71 -6.25 -8.52
CA ALA A 112 6.22 -6.02 -9.87
C ALA A 112 6.54 -4.54 -10.13
N MET A 113 5.70 -3.63 -9.64
CA MET A 113 5.92 -2.19 -9.80
C MET A 113 7.10 -1.66 -9.00
N ILE A 114 7.26 -2.11 -7.75
CA ILE A 114 8.42 -1.76 -6.92
C ILE A 114 9.70 -2.31 -7.56
N PHE A 115 9.65 -3.52 -8.13
CA PHE A 115 10.77 -4.07 -8.90
C PHE A 115 11.15 -3.15 -10.08
N PHE A 116 10.18 -2.71 -10.90
CA PHE A 116 10.47 -1.79 -12.01
C PHE A 116 11.00 -0.44 -11.54
N LEU A 117 10.47 0.09 -10.43
CA LEU A 117 10.99 1.31 -9.80
C LEU A 117 12.44 1.12 -9.32
N GLY A 118 12.74 -0.02 -8.71
CA GLY A 118 14.08 -0.43 -8.32
C GLY A 118 15.02 -0.53 -9.53
N TYR A 119 14.52 -1.00 -10.67
CA TYR A 119 15.31 -1.10 -11.89
C TYR A 119 15.67 0.27 -12.46
N MET A 120 14.71 1.20 -12.49
CA MET A 120 14.97 2.59 -12.90
C MET A 120 15.98 3.28 -11.97
N LEU A 121 15.89 3.01 -10.66
CA LEU A 121 16.86 3.50 -9.69
C LEU A 121 18.24 2.89 -9.92
N ALA A 122 18.33 1.58 -10.13
CA ALA A 122 19.57 0.88 -10.41
C ALA A 122 20.24 1.37 -11.69
N GLU A 123 19.48 1.62 -12.75
CA GLU A 123 19.98 2.19 -14.00
C GLU A 123 20.64 3.56 -13.76
N LYS A 124 20.04 4.40 -12.93
CA LYS A 124 20.60 5.69 -12.56
C LYS A 124 21.86 5.57 -11.69
N LEU A 125 21.89 4.61 -10.76
CA LEU A 125 23.01 4.42 -9.82
C LEU A 125 24.23 3.78 -10.49
N PHE A 126 24.01 2.76 -11.33
CA PHE A 126 25.07 1.99 -11.96
C PHE A 126 25.46 2.54 -13.35
N GLY A 127 24.68 3.47 -13.90
CA GLY A 127 24.90 4.09 -15.20
C GLY A 127 24.57 3.17 -16.38
N ALA A 128 24.38 3.78 -17.56
CA ALA A 128 24.18 3.08 -18.83
C ALA A 128 25.53 2.63 -19.41
N GLN A 129 26.18 1.64 -18.82
CA GLN A 129 27.34 1.01 -19.48
C GLN A 129 26.86 -0.12 -20.40
N ASP A 130 27.39 -0.16 -21.62
CA ASP A 130 27.15 -1.21 -22.60
C ASP A 130 27.82 -2.51 -22.12
N GLY A 131 27.01 -3.47 -21.68
CA GLY A 131 27.48 -4.81 -21.28
C GLY A 131 26.45 -5.63 -20.51
N ALA A 132 26.65 -6.94 -20.43
CA ALA A 132 25.75 -7.86 -19.71
C ALA A 132 25.86 -7.77 -18.16
N LYS A 133 27.01 -7.32 -17.62
CA LYS A 133 27.23 -7.17 -16.17
C LYS A 133 26.34 -6.09 -15.51
N PRO A 134 26.11 -4.93 -16.16
CA PRO A 134 25.10 -3.95 -15.74
C PRO A 134 23.67 -4.49 -15.66
N PHE A 135 23.26 -5.41 -16.55
CA PHE A 135 21.89 -5.95 -16.50
C PHE A 135 21.66 -6.81 -15.25
N PHE A 136 22.54 -7.78 -14.99
CA PHE A 136 22.38 -8.68 -13.84
C PHE A 136 22.43 -7.93 -12.50
N SER A 137 23.33 -6.95 -12.35
CA SER A 137 23.42 -6.12 -11.15
C SER A 137 22.17 -5.26 -10.92
N ARG A 138 21.56 -4.70 -11.99
CA ARG A 138 20.28 -3.98 -11.89
C ARG A 138 19.14 -4.88 -11.48
N VAL A 139 19.02 -6.07 -12.07
CA VAL A 139 17.98 -7.05 -11.69
C VAL A 139 18.13 -7.46 -10.23
N LEU A 140 19.35 -7.78 -9.79
CA LEU A 140 19.62 -8.17 -8.40
C LEU A 140 19.28 -7.04 -7.42
N PHE A 141 19.70 -5.80 -7.72
CA PHE A 141 19.33 -4.63 -6.93
C PHE A 141 17.81 -4.47 -6.86
N SER A 142 17.12 -4.63 -7.98
CA SER A 142 15.66 -4.46 -8.08
C SER A 142 14.91 -5.51 -7.25
N MET A 143 15.36 -6.76 -7.28
CA MET A 143 14.87 -7.85 -6.42
C MET A 143 15.08 -7.51 -4.94
N ALA A 144 16.30 -7.14 -4.56
CA ALA A 144 16.62 -6.80 -3.17
C ALA A 144 15.81 -5.59 -2.68
N PHE A 145 15.67 -4.56 -3.52
CA PHE A 145 14.86 -3.38 -3.24
C PHE A 145 13.39 -3.74 -3.08
N CYS A 146 12.84 -4.58 -3.96
CA CYS A 146 11.47 -5.07 -3.85
C CYS A 146 11.22 -5.81 -2.54
N PHE A 147 12.09 -6.76 -2.18
CA PHE A 147 11.96 -7.50 -0.92
C PHE A 147 12.12 -6.59 0.30
N MET A 148 13.02 -5.61 0.25
CA MET A 148 13.18 -4.64 1.33
C MET A 148 11.89 -3.84 1.58
N ILE A 149 11.20 -3.40 0.52
CA ILE A 149 9.91 -2.69 0.68
C ILE A 149 8.81 -3.62 1.19
N GLY A 150 8.77 -4.87 0.72
CA GLY A 150 7.85 -5.88 1.27
C GLY A 150 8.07 -6.10 2.77
N VAL A 151 9.31 -6.34 3.20
CA VAL A 151 9.67 -6.50 4.62
C VAL A 151 9.35 -5.23 5.43
N LEU A 152 9.52 -4.04 4.85
CA LEU A 152 9.15 -2.79 5.51
C LEU A 152 7.62 -2.71 5.74
N TRP A 153 6.81 -3.18 4.79
CA TRP A 153 5.36 -3.25 4.95
C TRP A 153 4.97 -4.19 6.10
N GLU A 154 5.55 -5.39 6.16
CA GLU A 154 5.34 -6.35 7.26
C GLU A 154 5.69 -5.74 8.63
N PHE A 155 6.77 -4.96 8.71
CA PHE A 155 7.12 -4.26 9.96
C PHE A 155 6.10 -3.18 10.35
N ILE A 156 5.48 -2.51 9.37
CA ILE A 156 4.41 -1.54 9.63
C ILE A 156 3.18 -2.26 10.20
N GLU A 157 2.81 -3.39 9.60
CA GLU A 157 1.68 -4.21 10.08
C GLU A 157 1.94 -4.76 11.48
N PHE A 158 3.11 -5.34 11.71
CA PHE A 158 3.52 -5.80 13.04
C PHE A 158 3.48 -4.68 14.07
N PHE A 159 4.00 -3.49 13.74
CA PHE A 159 3.96 -2.34 14.65
C PHE A 159 2.53 -1.90 14.97
N ALA A 160 1.64 -1.87 13.96
CA ALA A 160 0.25 -1.52 14.17
C ALA A 160 -0.49 -2.54 15.05
N VAL A 161 -0.18 -3.83 14.92
CA VAL A 161 -0.71 -4.88 15.79
C VAL A 161 -0.20 -4.72 17.22
N GLU A 162 1.12 -4.67 17.42
CA GLU A 162 1.73 -4.71 18.75
C GLU A 162 1.45 -3.42 19.56
N PHE A 163 1.55 -2.25 18.93
CA PHE A 163 1.50 -0.97 19.64
C PHE A 163 0.16 -0.23 19.53
N LEU A 164 -0.60 -0.45 18.45
CA LEU A 164 -1.88 0.21 18.23
C LEU A 164 -3.08 -0.73 18.43
N HIS A 165 -2.84 -2.03 18.63
CA HIS A 165 -3.86 -3.07 18.72
C HIS A 165 -4.80 -3.08 17.51
N PHE A 166 -4.27 -2.73 16.34
CA PHE A 166 -4.99 -2.85 15.07
C PHE A 166 -4.66 -4.20 14.47
N ASP A 167 -5.65 -5.08 14.36
CA ASP A 167 -5.51 -6.37 13.70
C ASP A 167 -5.35 -6.20 12.18
N MET A 168 -4.15 -5.81 11.76
CA MET A 168 -3.77 -5.60 10.36
C MET A 168 -3.47 -6.93 9.66
N LEU A 169 -2.98 -7.92 10.41
CA LEU A 169 -2.61 -9.24 9.88
C LEU A 169 -3.83 -10.11 9.59
N GLN A 170 -4.93 -9.95 10.35
CA GLN A 170 -6.21 -10.67 10.17
C GLN A 170 -6.06 -12.21 10.11
N ASP A 171 -5.01 -12.73 10.73
CA ASP A 171 -4.59 -14.14 10.69
C ASP A 171 -4.63 -14.80 12.07
N THR A 172 -5.26 -14.15 13.05
CA THR A 172 -5.36 -14.69 14.42
C THR A 172 -6.28 -15.91 14.42
N TYR A 173 -5.67 -17.08 14.57
CA TYR A 173 -6.39 -18.33 14.78
C TYR A 173 -6.58 -18.59 16.28
N VAL A 174 -7.83 -18.68 16.71
CA VAL A 174 -8.20 -19.06 18.08
C VAL A 174 -8.84 -20.44 18.05
N ASP A 175 -8.10 -21.45 18.49
CA ASP A 175 -8.55 -22.85 18.47
C ASP A 175 -9.51 -23.18 19.63
N THR A 176 -9.35 -22.54 20.79
CA THR A 176 -10.19 -22.78 21.96
C THR A 176 -10.27 -21.54 22.84
N ILE A 177 -11.48 -21.19 23.30
CA ILE A 177 -11.72 -20.15 24.29
C ILE A 177 -12.37 -20.80 25.51
N GLU A 178 -11.61 -20.95 26.60
CA GLU A 178 -12.12 -21.47 27.86
C GLU A 178 -12.27 -20.32 28.87
N SER A 179 -13.49 -19.83 29.07
CA SER A 179 -13.74 -18.74 30.01
C SER A 179 -15.09 -18.87 30.71
N TYR A 180 -15.05 -18.88 32.05
CA TYR A 180 -16.26 -18.80 32.88
C TYR A 180 -17.05 -17.51 32.64
N LEU A 181 -16.38 -16.40 32.28
CA LEU A 181 -17.03 -15.12 32.00
C LEU A 181 -17.81 -15.12 30.67
N LEU A 182 -17.48 -16.03 29.74
CA LEU A 182 -18.22 -16.20 28.49
C LEU A 182 -19.49 -17.05 28.69
N GLY A 183 -19.41 -18.13 29.46
CA GLY A 183 -20.56 -19.04 29.70
C GLY A 183 -21.44 -18.68 30.89
N GLY A 184 -20.95 -17.86 31.83
CA GLY A 184 -21.63 -17.55 33.09
C GLY A 184 -21.74 -18.75 34.07
N SER A 185 -21.28 -19.94 33.68
CA SER A 185 -21.30 -21.18 34.46
C SER A 185 -20.04 -22.01 34.21
N GLN A 186 -19.66 -22.86 35.18
CA GLN A 186 -18.54 -23.79 34.99
C GLN A 186 -19.01 -24.94 34.10
N ASN A 187 -18.28 -25.17 33.00
CA ASN A 187 -18.44 -26.26 32.02
C ASN A 187 -19.38 -26.00 30.82
N ASP A 188 -19.83 -24.77 30.59
CA ASP A 188 -20.58 -24.45 29.35
C ASP A 188 -19.64 -24.16 28.18
N LEU A 189 -19.85 -24.90 27.08
CA LEU A 189 -19.24 -24.60 25.78
C LEU A 189 -20.03 -23.49 25.10
N VAL A 190 -19.42 -22.32 24.94
CA VAL A 190 -20.01 -21.19 24.22
C VAL A 190 -19.45 -21.16 22.80
N ALA A 191 -20.33 -21.41 21.82
CA ALA A 191 -20.00 -21.16 20.43
C ALA A 191 -20.12 -19.65 20.15
N LEU A 192 -19.00 -19.00 19.84
CA LEU A 192 -19.00 -17.65 19.31
C LEU A 192 -19.26 -17.74 17.80
N ASN A 193 -20.48 -17.42 17.39
CA ASN A 193 -20.85 -17.24 15.99
C ASN A 193 -20.67 -15.79 15.56
#